data_AF-A0A3D4AYA2-F1
#
_entry.id   AF-A0A3D4AYA2-F1
#
_cell.length_a   1.000
_cell.length_b   1.000
_cell.length_c   1.000
_cell.angle_alpha   90.00
_cell.angle_beta   90.00
_cell.angle_gamma   90.00
#
_symmetry.space_group_name_H-M   'P 1'
#
loop_
_entity.id
_entity.type
_entity.pdbx_description
1 polymer ?
#
loop_
_entity_poly.entity_id
_entity_poly.type
_entity_poly.pdbx_seq_one_letter_code
_entity_poly.pdbx_strand_id
1 'polypeptide(L)' 'MNVMSEELTGTIVPLVTPFDKEEKFDAGGMTGLIDYIIDQGADGIMATALTGEGPLLSPDELPGNLWKPCMSWGICP' A
#
# COMPACT_ATOMS: atom_id res chain seq x y z
N MET A 1 -11.13 -14.44 22.12
CA MET A 1 -10.66 -13.16 21.57
C MET A 1 -11.84 -12.21 21.52
N ASN A 2 -11.80 -11.12 22.29
CA ASN A 2 -12.73 -10.02 22.09
C ASN A 2 -12.03 -9.01 21.18
N VAL A 3 -12.44 -8.93 19.93
CA VAL A 3 -11.96 -7.87 19.03
C VAL A 3 -12.77 -6.64 19.38
N MET A 4 -12.15 -5.67 20.03
CA MET A 4 -12.73 -4.32 20.06
C MET A 4 -12.59 -3.78 18.63
N SER A 5 -13.69 -3.78 17.89
CA SER A 5 -13.74 -3.13 16.58
C SER A 5 -13.86 -1.64 16.83
N GLU A 6 -12.80 -0.89 16.59
CA GLU A 6 -12.99 0.51 16.23
C GLU A 6 -13.75 0.53 14.89
N GLU A 7 -14.71 1.45 14.72
CA GLU A 7 -15.38 1.60 13.43
C GLU A 7 -14.39 2.19 12.44
N LEU A 8 -14.12 1.46 11.34
CA LEU A 8 -13.36 1.98 10.21
C LEU A 8 -14.21 3.08 9.54
N THR A 9 -13.70 4.30 9.55
CA THR A 9 -14.34 5.47 8.93
C THR A 9 -13.37 6.15 7.97
N GLY A 10 -13.89 6.96 7.06
CA GLY A 10 -13.06 7.66 6.06
C GLY A 10 -12.89 6.90 4.74
N THR A 11 -11.85 7.24 4.00
CA THR A 11 -11.55 6.73 2.66
C THR A 11 -10.27 5.90 2.66
N ILE A 12 -10.41 4.59 2.38
CA ILE A 12 -9.28 3.67 2.20
C ILE A 12 -9.07 3.45 0.71
N VAL A 13 -7.92 3.84 0.19
CA VAL A 13 -7.64 3.79 -1.25
C VAL A 13 -6.87 2.51 -1.61
N PRO A 14 -7.41 1.64 -2.50
CA PRO A 14 -6.65 0.52 -3.02
C PRO A 14 -5.56 1.02 -3.98
N LEU A 15 -4.32 0.62 -3.74
CA LEU A 15 -3.18 1.04 -4.55
C LEU A 15 -2.87 0.01 -5.64
N VAL A 16 -2.43 0.51 -6.77
CA VAL A 16 -1.66 -0.26 -7.75
C VAL A 16 -0.23 -0.46 -7.25
N THR A 17 0.49 -1.44 -7.77
CA THR A 17 1.92 -1.63 -7.48
C THR A 17 2.74 -1.09 -8.65
N PRO A 18 3.53 -0.02 -8.48
CA PRO A 18 4.36 0.50 -9.56
C PRO A 18 5.53 -0.42 -9.88
N PHE A 19 5.75 -0.64 -11.18
CA PHE A 19 6.89 -1.36 -11.73
C PHE A 19 7.61 -0.50 -12.76
N ASP A 20 8.92 -0.70 -12.90
CA ASP A 20 9.71 -0.08 -13.95
C ASP A 20 9.55 -0.81 -15.30
N LYS A 21 10.26 -0.33 -16.33
CA LYS A 21 10.20 -0.90 -17.68
C LYS A 21 10.77 -2.32 -17.78
N GLU A 22 11.49 -2.78 -16.77
CA GLU A 22 12.04 -4.14 -16.66
C GLU A 22 11.18 -5.03 -15.75
N GLU A 23 9.94 -4.60 -15.44
CA GLU A 23 9.01 -5.29 -14.54
C GLU A 23 9.56 -5.50 -13.12
N LYS A 24 10.44 -4.59 -12.66
CA LYS A 24 10.95 -4.60 -11.29
C LYS A 24 10.19 -3.59 -10.43
N PHE A 25 9.99 -3.92 -9.16
CA PHE A 25 9.32 -3.05 -8.21
C PHE A 25 9.96 -1.64 -8.17
N ASP A 26 9.13 -0.62 -8.41
CA ASP A 26 9.55 0.78 -8.36
C ASP A 26 9.22 1.41 -7.00
N ALA A 27 10.21 1.38 -6.09
CA ALA A 27 10.08 1.96 -4.76
C ALA A 27 9.88 3.49 -4.78
N GLY A 28 10.45 4.18 -5.76
CA GLY A 28 10.32 5.63 -5.92
C GLY A 28 8.91 6.01 -6.36
N GLY A 29 8.39 5.31 -7.36
CA GLY A 29 7.01 5.43 -7.83
C GLY A 29 5.99 5.09 -6.74
N MET A 30 6.23 4.04 -5.95
CA MET A 30 5.37 3.70 -4.81
C MET A 30 5.34 4.82 -3.76
N THR A 31 6.50 5.41 -3.44
CA THR A 31 6.58 6.53 -2.48
C THR A 31 5.78 7.74 -2.99
N GLY A 32 5.98 8.13 -4.26
CA GLY A 32 5.25 9.26 -4.84
C GLY A 32 3.74 9.02 -4.96
N LEU A 33 3.32 7.78 -5.24
CA LEU A 33 1.89 7.40 -5.24
C LEU A 33 1.28 7.54 -3.84
N ILE A 34 1.96 7.04 -2.81
CA ILE A 34 1.50 7.15 -1.42
C ILE A 34 1.40 8.63 -1.02
N ASP A 35 2.44 9.42 -1.26
CA ASP A 35 2.46 10.85 -0.94
C ASP A 35 1.29 11.59 -1.60
N TYR A 36 1.03 11.33 -2.89
CA TYR A 36 -0.09 11.92 -3.61
C TYR A 36 -1.44 11.53 -2.99
N ILE A 37 -1.65 10.25 -2.68
CA ILE A 37 -2.92 9.78 -2.14
C ILE A 37 -3.19 10.35 -0.74
N ILE A 38 -2.16 10.46 0.10
CA ILE A 38 -2.24 11.12 1.41
C ILE A 38 -2.60 12.60 1.24
N ASP A 39 -1.91 13.31 0.34
CA ASP A 39 -2.18 14.73 0.07
C ASP A 39 -3.62 14.98 -0.44
N GLN A 40 -4.20 14.01 -1.16
CA GLN A 40 -5.61 14.06 -1.58
C GLN A 40 -6.62 13.75 -0.46
N GLY A 41 -6.16 13.48 0.76
CA GLY A 41 -7.00 13.30 1.94
C GLY A 41 -7.44 11.86 2.20
N ALA A 42 -6.69 10.85 1.75
CA ALA A 42 -6.96 9.47 2.13
C ALA A 42 -6.71 9.24 3.63
N ASP A 43 -7.65 8.56 4.29
CA ASP A 43 -7.54 8.17 5.69
C ASP A 43 -6.77 6.85 5.86
N GLY A 44 -6.63 6.09 4.78
CA GLY A 44 -5.84 4.86 4.75
C GLY A 44 -5.54 4.38 3.33
N ILE A 45 -4.65 3.41 3.23
CA ILE A 45 -4.30 2.76 1.96
C ILE A 45 -4.42 1.24 2.08
N MET A 46 -4.70 0.59 0.96
CA MET A 46 -4.70 -0.87 0.85
C MET A 46 -3.77 -1.27 -0.29
N ALA A 47 -2.59 -1.80 0.08
CA ALA A 47 -1.61 -2.33 -0.87
C ALA A 47 -1.81 -3.84 -1.08
N THR A 48 -1.25 -4.39 -2.16
CA THR A 48 -1.12 -5.86 -2.38
C THR A 48 -2.45 -6.64 -2.44
N ALA A 49 -3.58 -5.95 -2.65
CA ALA A 49 -4.85 -6.56 -3.02
C ALA A 49 -4.85 -6.96 -4.51
N LEU A 50 -6.00 -7.31 -5.08
CA LEU A 50 -6.11 -7.58 -6.53
C LEU A 50 -5.63 -6.40 -7.38
N THR A 51 -6.01 -5.17 -7.02
CA THR A 51 -5.55 -3.94 -7.67
C THR A 51 -4.03 -3.73 -7.51
N GLY A 52 -3.48 -4.14 -6.37
CA GLY A 52 -2.05 -4.10 -6.09
C GLY A 52 -1.30 -5.34 -6.58
N GLU A 53 -1.94 -6.15 -7.43
CA GLU A 53 -1.32 -7.31 -8.09
C GLU A 53 -0.85 -8.40 -7.12
N GLY A 54 -1.41 -8.44 -5.90
CA GLY A 54 -0.98 -9.34 -4.82
C GLY A 54 -0.75 -10.80 -5.22
N PRO A 55 -1.63 -11.45 -6.00
CA PRO A 55 -1.43 -12.83 -6.46
C PRO A 55 -0.28 -13.04 -7.46
N LEU A 56 0.22 -11.96 -8.06
CA LEU A 56 1.28 -11.97 -9.08
C LEU A 56 2.65 -11.60 -8.52
N LEU A 57 2.71 -11.02 -7.31
CA LEU A 57 3.95 -10.66 -6.65
C LEU A 57 4.74 -11.92 -6.25
N SER A 58 6.03 -11.92 -6.56
CA SER A 58 6.95 -12.94 -6.07
C SER A 58 7.22 -12.76 -4.56
N PRO A 59 7.69 -13.82 -3.87
CA PRO A 59 8.04 -13.73 -2.45
C PRO A 59 9.11 -12.66 -2.13
N ASP A 60 10.00 -12.37 -3.08
CA ASP A 60 11.06 -11.36 -2.94
C ASP A 60 10.52 -9.93 -3.09
N GLU A 61 9.34 -9.77 -3.70
CA GLU A 61 8.61 -8.51 -3.82
C GLU A 61 7.68 -8.27 -2.61
N LEU A 62 7.16 -9.34 -2.00
CA LEU A 62 6.36 -9.31 -0.77
C LEU A 62 7.24 -9.13 0.51
N PRO A 63 6.61 -8.97 1.69
CA PRO A 63 6.19 -7.73 2.36
C PRO A 63 7.34 -6.90 2.99
N GLY A 64 8.60 -7.31 2.90
CA GLY A 64 9.71 -6.64 3.62
C GLY A 64 10.06 -5.26 3.07
N ASN A 65 9.86 -5.03 1.77
CA ASN A 65 10.25 -3.79 1.08
C ASN A 65 9.04 -2.92 0.69
N LEU A 66 7.89 -3.53 0.37
CA LEU A 66 6.64 -2.84 0.01
C LEU A 66 6.03 -2.05 1.18
N TRP A 67 6.15 -2.57 2.41
CA TRP A 67 5.43 -1.98 3.56
C TRP A 67 6.28 -0.97 4.31
N LYS A 68 7.60 -0.94 4.11
CA LYS A 68 8.48 0.04 4.78
C LYS A 68 8.04 1.49 4.52
N PRO A 69 7.69 1.88 3.28
CA PRO A 69 7.22 3.23 3.01
C PRO A 69 5.89 3.53 3.69
N CYS A 70 4.92 2.60 3.79
CA CYS A 70 3.62 2.91 4.40
C CYS A 70 3.64 2.84 5.95
N MET A 71 4.47 1.97 6.53
CA MET A 71 4.57 1.80 7.98
C MET A 71 5.09 3.06 8.68
N SER A 72 5.91 3.89 8.01
CA SER A 72 6.38 5.15 8.60
C SER A 72 5.28 6.20 8.78
N TRP A 73 4.12 6.04 8.13
CA TRP A 73 3.03 7.02 8.12
C TRP A 73 1.85 6.64 9.03
N GLY A 74 1.84 5.43 9.60
CA GLY A 74 0.77 5.01 10.51
C GLY A 74 -0.63 4.89 9.88
N ILE A 75 -0.71 4.83 8.54
CA ILE A 75 -1.96 4.76 7.74
C ILE A 75 -2.20 3.39 7.09
N CYS A 76 -1.33 2.42 7.39
CA CYS A 76 -1.54 1.02 7.01
C CYS A 76 -2.40 0.36 8.09
N PRO A 77 -3.47 -0.38 7.73
CA PRO A 77 -4.11 -1.28 8.68
C PRO A 77 -3.18 -2.43 9.12
#